data_AF-A0AAN0K2G8-F1
#
_entry.id   AF-A0AAN0K2G8-F1
#
_cell.length_a   1.000
_cell.length_b   1.000
_cell.length_c   1.000
_cell.angle_alpha   90.00
_cell.angle_beta   90.00
_cell.angle_gamma   90.00
#
_symmetry.space_group_name_H-M   'P 1'
#
loop_
_entity.id
_entity.type
_entity.pdbx_description
1 polymer ?
#
loop_
_entity_poly.entity_id
_entity_poly.type
_entity_poly.pdbx_seq_one_letter_code
_entity_poly.pdbx_strand_id
1 'polypeptide(L)'
;MDRQNKKSCYPMDANPIGHCLIINNVEFTGGNLAERVGSDQDATKLEELFGNFLNFTVELKRNVTKEQLESTLRHYQQKDHSEFCTFFVVILSHGDEGNIVYASDGQAMKLDDIFQYFSASSCLSLGGKPKVFIVQACRGNQHNRVVSLNRQDSVVYDGGPSTSSQTKVPNEADTLHAYATISKLLLLLKI
;
A
#
# COMPACT_ATOMS: atom_id res chain seq x y z
N MET A 1 -36.69 10.67 -13.51
CA MET A 1 -36.20 10.43 -12.13
C MET A 1 -35.22 9.27 -12.23
N ASP A 2 -33.98 9.56 -12.62
CA ASP A 2 -32.97 8.53 -12.81
C ASP A 2 -32.32 8.19 -11.49
N ARG A 3 -32.56 6.97 -11.02
CA ARG A 3 -31.85 6.38 -9.88
C ARG A 3 -30.36 6.36 -10.23
N GLN A 4 -29.56 7.13 -9.50
CA GLN A 4 -28.10 7.02 -9.50
C GLN A 4 -27.73 5.54 -9.32
N ASN A 5 -27.25 4.93 -10.40
CA ASN A 5 -26.74 3.58 -10.38
C ASN A 5 -25.36 3.64 -9.68
N LYS A 6 -25.38 3.59 -8.35
CA LYS A 6 -24.17 3.52 -7.53
C LYS A 6 -23.46 2.21 -7.91
N LYS A 7 -22.41 2.28 -8.74
CA LYS A 7 -21.59 1.11 -9.08
C LYS A 7 -21.13 0.48 -7.75
N SER A 8 -21.45 -0.79 -7.55
CA SER A 8 -21.11 -1.54 -6.33
C SER A 8 -19.68 -2.08 -6.32
N CYS A 9 -18.91 -1.84 -7.40
CA CYS A 9 -17.55 -2.32 -7.59
C CYS A 9 -16.69 -1.28 -8.33
N TYR A 10 -15.37 -1.40 -8.17
CA TYR A 10 -14.41 -0.60 -8.94
C TYR A 10 -14.37 -1.07 -10.41
N PRO A 11 -14.24 -0.15 -11.37
CA PRO A 11 -13.97 -0.51 -12.76
C PRO A 11 -12.58 -1.14 -12.89
N MET A 12 -12.49 -2.27 -13.58
CA MET A 12 -11.29 -3.12 -13.73
C MET A 12 -11.11 -3.56 -15.19
N ASP A 13 -11.25 -2.61 -16.12
CA ASP A 13 -11.31 -2.82 -17.57
C ASP A 13 -10.15 -2.18 -18.36
N ALA A 14 -9.16 -1.61 -17.67
CA ALA A 14 -7.94 -1.08 -18.28
C ALA A 14 -6.99 -2.19 -18.78
N ASN A 15 -6.15 -1.85 -19.75
CA ASN A 15 -5.10 -2.71 -20.28
C ASN A 15 -3.80 -1.91 -20.50
N PRO A 16 -2.74 -2.11 -19.68
CA PRO A 16 -2.68 -3.01 -18.53
C PRO A 16 -3.58 -2.54 -17.37
N ILE A 17 -3.90 -3.44 -16.43
CA ILE A 17 -4.82 -3.13 -15.31
C ILE A 17 -4.24 -2.05 -14.39
N GLY A 18 -2.92 -2.06 -14.22
CA GLY A 18 -2.20 -1.04 -13.47
C GLY A 18 -0.75 -1.37 -13.24
N HIS A 19 -0.13 -0.62 -12.34
CA HIS A 19 1.25 -0.82 -11.92
C HIS A 19 1.34 -1.71 -10.67
N CYS A 20 2.35 -2.57 -10.63
CA CYS A 20 2.73 -3.35 -9.45
C CYS A 20 4.22 -3.13 -9.17
N LEU A 21 4.55 -2.41 -8.09
CA LEU A 21 5.91 -2.23 -7.62
C LEU A 21 6.24 -3.32 -6.60
N ILE A 22 7.26 -4.15 -6.86
CA ILE A 22 7.73 -5.18 -5.94
C ILE A 22 9.11 -4.78 -5.42
N ILE A 23 9.22 -4.61 -4.10
CA ILE A 23 10.48 -4.36 -3.41
C ILE A 23 10.88 -5.64 -2.67
N ASN A 24 11.98 -6.25 -3.08
CA ASN A 24 12.50 -7.49 -2.51
C ASN A 24 13.90 -7.27 -1.90
N ASN A 25 13.96 -7.07 -0.59
CA ASN A 25 15.24 -6.96 0.13
C ASN A 25 15.62 -8.31 0.71
N VAL A 26 16.72 -8.85 0.21
CA VAL A 26 17.26 -10.17 0.52
C VAL A 26 18.54 -10.04 1.34
N GLU A 27 19.48 -9.22 0.85
CA GLU A 27 20.77 -8.98 1.47
C GLU A 27 20.80 -7.59 2.10
N PHE A 28 21.42 -7.49 3.28
CA PHE A 28 21.48 -6.26 4.05
C PHE A 28 22.93 -5.92 4.39
N THR A 29 23.35 -4.69 4.06
CA THR A 29 24.70 -4.18 4.32
C THR A 29 24.81 -3.42 5.65
N GLY A 30 23.69 -3.16 6.32
CA GLY A 30 23.62 -2.48 7.61
C GLY A 30 22.59 -3.10 8.56
N GLY A 31 22.63 -2.68 9.82
CA GLY A 31 21.60 -3.03 10.82
C GLY A 31 21.69 -4.44 11.43
N ASN A 32 22.76 -5.20 11.19
CA ASN A 32 22.91 -6.59 11.67
C ASN A 32 21.72 -7.51 11.31
N LEU A 33 21.12 -7.28 10.14
CA LEU A 33 19.98 -8.06 9.65
C LEU A 33 20.47 -9.28 8.87
N ALA A 34 19.88 -10.45 9.14
CA ALA A 34 20.22 -11.68 8.44
C ALA A 34 19.73 -11.68 6.98
N GLU A 35 20.40 -12.44 6.11
CA GLU A 35 19.93 -12.64 4.74
C GLU A 35 18.56 -13.36 4.73
N ARG A 36 17.65 -12.93 3.84
CA ARG A 36 16.31 -13.50 3.68
C ARG A 36 16.27 -14.58 2.60
N VAL A 37 16.96 -15.69 2.85
CA VAL A 37 17.04 -16.84 1.93
C VAL A 37 15.63 -17.31 1.54
N GLY A 38 15.39 -17.43 0.22
CA GLY A 38 14.10 -17.85 -0.34
C GLY A 38 13.19 -16.70 -0.78
N SER A 39 13.42 -15.45 -0.34
CA SER A 39 12.58 -14.31 -0.73
C SER A 39 12.60 -14.02 -2.24
N ASP A 40 13.69 -14.34 -2.94
CA ASP A 40 13.74 -14.25 -4.40
C ASP A 40 12.71 -15.19 -5.07
N GLN A 41 12.43 -16.37 -4.50
CA GLN A 41 11.42 -17.29 -5.05
C GLN A 41 10.01 -16.72 -4.90
N ASP A 42 9.72 -16.03 -3.79
CA ASP A 42 8.45 -15.34 -3.60
C ASP A 42 8.31 -14.17 -4.59
N ALA A 43 9.38 -13.38 -4.76
CA ALA A 43 9.41 -12.26 -5.69
C ALA A 43 9.16 -12.70 -7.14
N THR A 44 9.82 -13.77 -7.60
CA THR A 44 9.60 -14.33 -8.96
C THR A 44 8.15 -14.78 -9.15
N LYS A 45 7.58 -15.51 -8.19
CA LYS A 45 6.17 -15.95 -8.29
C LYS A 45 5.19 -14.79 -8.31
N LEU A 46 5.48 -13.73 -7.55
CA LEU A 46 4.66 -12.51 -7.55
C LEU A 46 4.78 -11.77 -8.88
N GLU A 47 5.98 -11.64 -9.44
CA GLU A 47 6.20 -11.03 -10.75
C GLU A 47 5.45 -11.79 -11.85
N GLU A 48 5.54 -13.12 -11.87
CA GLU A 48 4.79 -13.97 -12.79
C GLU A 48 3.29 -13.80 -12.60
N LEU A 49 2.78 -13.85 -11.37
CA LEU A 49 1.37 -13.67 -11.06
C LEU A 49 0.84 -12.33 -11.57
N PHE A 50 1.49 -11.23 -11.17
CA PHE A 50 1.03 -9.89 -11.53
C PHE A 50 1.21 -9.60 -13.02
N GLY A 51 2.35 -9.95 -13.60
CA GLY A 51 2.65 -9.67 -15.00
C GLY A 51 1.88 -10.56 -15.96
N ASN A 52 2.01 -11.89 -15.81
CA ASN A 52 1.54 -12.84 -16.81
C ASN A 52 0.06 -13.20 -16.67
N PHE A 53 -0.45 -13.26 -15.43
CA PHE A 53 -1.81 -13.74 -15.17
C PHE A 53 -2.79 -12.61 -14.86
N LEU A 54 -2.32 -11.52 -14.23
CA LEU A 54 -3.17 -10.39 -13.85
C LEU A 54 -2.96 -9.15 -14.73
N ASN A 55 -2.06 -9.21 -15.73
CA ASN A 55 -1.84 -8.14 -16.71
C ASN A 55 -1.49 -6.77 -16.10
N PHE A 56 -0.57 -6.76 -15.13
CA PHE A 56 0.03 -5.57 -14.58
C PHE A 56 1.34 -5.23 -15.28
N THR A 57 1.69 -3.94 -15.30
CA THR A 57 3.08 -3.52 -15.54
C THR A 57 3.84 -3.63 -14.22
N VAL A 58 4.66 -4.67 -14.10
CA VAL A 58 5.44 -4.99 -12.90
C VAL A 58 6.82 -4.32 -12.96
N GLU A 59 7.25 -3.73 -11.85
CA GLU A 59 8.66 -3.36 -11.63
C GLU A 59 9.16 -4.07 -10.36
N LEU A 60 10.08 -5.01 -10.52
CA LEU A 60 10.77 -5.68 -9.42
C LEU A 60 12.11 -4.99 -9.13
N LYS A 61 12.29 -4.52 -7.89
CA LYS A 61 13.56 -4.00 -7.39
C LYS A 61 14.10 -4.86 -6.25
N ARG A 62 15.33 -5.34 -6.40
CA ARG A 62 16.03 -6.16 -5.42
C ARG A 62 17.03 -5.31 -4.61
N ASN A 63 17.09 -5.53 -3.30
CA ASN A 63 18.06 -4.91 -2.37
C ASN A 63 18.17 -3.38 -2.48
N VAL A 64 17.04 -2.67 -2.39
CA VAL A 64 17.02 -1.20 -2.50
C VAL A 64 17.47 -0.53 -1.21
N THR A 65 18.37 0.45 -1.32
CA THR A 65 18.72 1.34 -0.20
C THR A 65 17.54 2.26 0.13
N LYS A 66 17.58 2.93 1.28
CA LYS A 66 16.50 3.86 1.66
C LYS A 66 16.34 4.98 0.62
N GLU A 67 17.45 5.55 0.16
CA GLU A 67 17.45 6.60 -0.86
C GLU A 67 16.83 6.11 -2.18
N GLN A 68 17.19 4.90 -2.62
CA GLN A 68 16.63 4.30 -3.83
C GLN A 68 15.13 4.01 -3.68
N LEU A 69 14.70 3.54 -2.51
CA LEU A 69 13.29 3.30 -2.21
C LEU A 69 12.51 4.62 -2.23
N GLU A 70 12.97 5.66 -1.55
CA GLU A 70 12.33 6.99 -1.55
C GLU A 70 12.27 7.58 -2.97
N SER A 71 13.34 7.45 -3.77
CA SER A 71 13.35 7.89 -5.17
C SER A 71 12.33 7.12 -6.01
N THR A 72 12.21 5.81 -5.79
CA THR A 72 11.24 4.95 -6.50
C THR A 72 9.81 5.32 -6.13
N LEU A 73 9.53 5.53 -4.84
CA LEU A 73 8.21 5.94 -4.36
C LEU A 73 7.82 7.31 -4.93
N ARG A 74 8.74 8.28 -4.96
CA ARG A 74 8.54 9.59 -5.59
C ARG A 74 8.27 9.47 -7.09
N HIS A 75 9.01 8.60 -7.79
CA HIS A 75 8.78 8.37 -9.22
C HIS A 75 7.34 7.91 -9.48
N TYR A 76 6.86 6.91 -8.73
CA TYR A 76 5.48 6.43 -8.88
C TYR A 76 4.43 7.42 -8.37
N GLN A 77 4.74 8.21 -7.34
CA GLN A 77 3.84 9.27 -6.87
C GLN A 77 3.57 10.30 -7.97
N GLN A 78 4.59 10.66 -8.75
CA GLN A 78 4.52 11.69 -9.79
C GLN A 78 4.04 11.16 -11.15
N LYS A 79 3.96 9.85 -11.31
CA LYS A 79 3.48 9.22 -12.54
C LYS A 79 1.97 9.45 -12.70
N ASP A 80 1.53 9.62 -13.94
CA ASP A 80 0.10 9.67 -14.23
C ASP A 80 -0.49 8.25 -14.26
N HIS A 81 -1.41 7.99 -13.35
CA HIS A 81 -2.13 6.71 -13.24
C HIS A 81 -3.54 6.76 -13.84
N SER A 82 -3.93 7.84 -14.52
CA SER A 82 -5.31 8.09 -14.97
C SER A 82 -5.88 6.97 -15.83
N GLU A 83 -5.05 6.34 -16.67
CA GLU A 83 -5.43 5.24 -17.56
C GLU A 83 -5.47 3.86 -16.87
N PHE A 84 -4.97 3.74 -15.63
CA PHE A 84 -4.94 2.47 -14.89
C PHE A 84 -6.12 2.34 -13.93
N CYS A 85 -6.53 1.11 -13.62
CA CYS A 85 -7.61 0.85 -12.68
C CYS A 85 -7.15 0.86 -11.21
N THR A 86 -5.94 0.39 -10.93
CA THR A 86 -5.46 0.12 -9.56
C THR A 86 -3.94 0.24 -9.46
N PHE A 87 -3.44 0.38 -8.23
CA PHE A 87 -2.00 0.38 -7.95
C PHE A 87 -1.63 -0.60 -6.84
N PHE A 88 -0.55 -1.36 -7.05
CA PHE A 88 -0.03 -2.33 -6.09
C PHE A 88 1.40 -1.99 -5.67
N VAL A 89 1.67 -2.12 -4.38
CA VAL A 89 3.04 -2.09 -3.81
C VAL A 89 3.23 -3.33 -2.95
N VAL A 90 4.22 -4.15 -3.29
CA VAL A 90 4.60 -5.35 -2.54
C VAL A 90 5.96 -5.12 -1.90
N ILE A 91 6.06 -5.34 -0.59
CA ILE A 91 7.30 -5.16 0.18
C ILE A 91 7.65 -6.48 0.86
N LEU A 92 8.77 -7.08 0.46
CA LEU A 92 9.36 -8.27 1.06
C LEU A 92 10.66 -7.85 1.75
N SER A 93 10.65 -7.72 3.08
CA SER A 93 11.85 -7.29 3.82
C SER A 93 11.80 -7.75 5.28
N HIS A 94 12.83 -7.41 6.05
CA HIS A 94 12.71 -7.37 7.51
C HIS A 94 11.84 -6.20 7.95
N GLY A 95 11.28 -6.34 9.14
CA GLY A 95 10.54 -5.28 9.80
C GLY A 95 10.63 -5.40 11.30
N ASP A 96 10.06 -4.44 12.00
CA ASP A 96 10.15 -4.33 13.45
C ASP A 96 8.85 -3.77 14.06
N GLU A 97 8.83 -3.66 15.39
CA GLU A 97 7.78 -2.95 16.13
C GLU A 97 7.56 -1.54 15.58
N GLY A 98 6.31 -1.08 15.64
CA GLY A 98 5.96 0.27 15.16
C GLY A 98 5.76 0.39 13.65
N ASN A 99 5.43 -0.71 12.96
CA ASN A 99 5.15 -0.73 11.51
C ASN A 99 6.34 -0.28 10.67
N ILE A 100 7.53 -0.78 11.01
CA ILE A 100 8.77 -0.43 10.32
C ILE A 100 9.15 -1.55 9.34
N VAL A 101 9.70 -1.16 8.19
CA VAL A 101 10.44 -2.04 7.28
C VAL A 101 11.85 -1.53 7.09
N TYR A 102 12.79 -2.44 6.82
CA TYR A 102 14.18 -2.11 6.60
C TYR A 102 14.52 -2.07 5.10
N ALA A 103 15.25 -1.04 4.68
CA ALA A 103 15.93 -1.01 3.38
C ALA A 103 17.22 -1.86 3.43
N SER A 104 17.82 -2.15 2.27
CA SER A 104 19.01 -3.02 2.18
C SER A 104 20.25 -2.44 2.86
N ASP A 105 20.31 -1.13 3.07
CA ASP A 105 21.36 -0.46 3.83
C ASP A 105 21.11 -0.49 5.36
N GLY A 106 20.08 -1.23 5.81
CA GLY A 106 19.71 -1.36 7.22
C GLY A 106 18.96 -0.14 7.77
N GLN A 107 18.68 0.88 6.94
CA GLN A 107 17.90 2.02 7.38
C GLN A 107 16.41 1.69 7.46
N ALA A 108 15.77 2.17 8.52
CA ALA A 108 14.35 1.98 8.78
C ALA A 108 13.47 3.01 8.05
N MET A 109 12.29 2.56 7.63
CA MET A 109 11.18 3.39 7.15
C MET A 109 9.87 2.94 7.80
N LYS A 110 9.03 3.89 8.20
CA LYS A 110 7.66 3.56 8.63
C LYS A 110 6.82 3.25 7.39
N LEU A 111 6.00 2.23 7.49
CA LEU A 111 5.04 1.88 6.45
C LEU A 111 4.04 3.00 6.19
N ASP A 112 3.63 3.73 7.23
CA ASP A 112 2.73 4.87 7.07
C ASP A 112 3.35 5.97 6.19
N ASP A 113 4.66 6.21 6.30
CA ASP A 113 5.39 7.16 5.44
C ASP A 113 5.40 6.67 3.98
N ILE A 114 5.54 5.35 3.76
CA ILE A 114 5.49 4.74 2.43
C ILE A 114 4.08 4.87 1.82
N PHE A 115 3.03 4.59 2.61
CA PHE A 115 1.65 4.67 2.14
C PHE A 115 1.24 6.10 1.79
N GLN A 116 1.77 7.09 2.53
CA GLN A 116 1.45 8.49 2.33
C GLN A 116 1.85 9.02 0.95
N TYR A 117 2.86 8.44 0.28
CA TYR A 117 3.21 8.76 -1.10
C TYR A 117 2.04 8.59 -2.07
N PHE A 118 1.09 7.69 -1.76
CA PHE A 118 -0.02 7.34 -2.63
C PHE A 118 -1.39 7.71 -2.04
N SER A 119 -1.42 8.51 -0.97
CA SER A 119 -2.67 9.08 -0.47
C SER A 119 -3.36 9.93 -1.53
N ALA A 120 -4.68 10.12 -1.42
CA ALA A 120 -5.46 10.88 -2.39
C ALA A 120 -4.92 12.31 -2.59
N SER A 121 -4.35 12.93 -1.55
CA SER A 121 -3.71 14.25 -1.62
C SER A 121 -2.32 14.23 -2.26
N SER A 122 -1.60 13.12 -2.16
CA SER A 122 -0.21 12.99 -2.62
C SER A 122 -0.09 12.50 -4.05
N CYS A 123 -1.06 11.72 -4.53
CA CYS A 123 -1.10 11.16 -5.89
C CYS A 123 -2.53 11.24 -6.44
N LEU A 124 -2.88 12.40 -7.02
CA LEU A 124 -4.25 12.72 -7.45
C LEU A 124 -4.82 11.72 -8.47
N SER A 125 -3.99 11.20 -9.38
CA SER A 125 -4.42 10.23 -10.41
C SER A 125 -4.81 8.86 -9.85
N LEU A 126 -4.54 8.60 -8.56
CA LEU A 126 -4.99 7.41 -7.81
C LEU A 126 -6.20 7.70 -6.89
N GLY A 127 -6.74 8.91 -6.92
CA GLY A 127 -7.97 9.25 -6.19
C GLY A 127 -9.15 8.41 -6.67
N GLY A 128 -9.88 7.77 -5.76
CA GLY A 128 -11.01 6.90 -6.09
C GLY A 128 -10.61 5.54 -6.68
N LYS A 129 -9.31 5.21 -6.76
CA LYS A 129 -8.80 3.94 -7.28
C LYS A 129 -8.23 3.07 -6.17
N PRO A 130 -8.39 1.73 -6.21
CA PRO A 130 -7.81 0.85 -5.21
C PRO A 130 -6.28 0.94 -5.20
N LYS A 131 -5.73 1.06 -3.99
CA LYS A 131 -4.30 1.07 -3.69
C LYS A 131 -4.02 -0.07 -2.73
N VAL A 132 -3.31 -1.09 -3.18
CA VAL A 132 -3.12 -2.33 -2.42
C VAL A 132 -1.66 -2.46 -2.02
N PHE A 133 -1.42 -2.58 -0.72
CA PHE A 133 -0.10 -2.78 -0.16
C PHE A 133 -0.02 -4.18 0.45
N ILE A 134 0.92 -4.99 -0.02
CA ILE A 134 1.19 -6.34 0.49
C ILE A 134 2.56 -6.31 1.15
N VAL A 135 2.61 -6.54 2.46
CA VAL A 135 3.83 -6.40 3.24
C VAL A 135 4.14 -7.73 3.94
N GLN A 136 5.22 -8.38 3.50
CA GLN A 136 5.85 -9.49 4.18
C GLN A 136 7.03 -8.94 4.98
N ALA A 137 6.80 -8.65 6.25
CA ALA A 137 7.80 -8.16 7.19
C ALA A 137 7.36 -8.43 8.63
N CYS A 138 8.31 -8.60 9.55
CA CYS A 138 8.00 -8.66 10.97
C CYS A 138 7.40 -7.33 11.45
N ARG A 139 6.51 -7.38 12.46
CA ARG A 139 5.92 -6.20 13.11
C ARG A 139 6.09 -6.20 14.64
N GLY A 140 6.99 -7.07 15.13
CA GLY A 140 7.17 -7.42 16.54
C GLY A 140 5.91 -7.95 17.25
N ASN A 141 5.88 -7.90 18.58
CA ASN A 141 4.85 -8.54 19.43
C ASN A 141 3.55 -7.74 19.58
N GLN A 142 3.19 -6.87 18.63
CA GLN A 142 2.02 -5.97 18.71
C GLN A 142 0.65 -6.68 18.68
N HIS A 143 0.59 -8.00 18.89
CA HIS A 143 -0.63 -8.81 18.86
C HIS A 143 -1.61 -8.61 20.05
N ASN A 144 -1.33 -7.73 21.03
CA ASN A 144 -2.17 -7.61 22.24
C ASN A 144 -2.81 -6.24 22.52
N ARG A 145 -2.78 -5.26 21.60
CA ARG A 145 -3.60 -4.03 21.79
C ARG A 145 -4.93 -4.18 21.08
N VAL A 146 -5.85 -4.89 21.73
CA VAL A 146 -7.28 -4.70 21.51
C VAL A 146 -7.57 -3.24 21.83
N VAL A 147 -7.79 -2.42 20.80
CA VAL A 147 -8.34 -1.09 20.99
C VAL A 147 -9.79 -1.29 21.41
N SER A 148 -10.06 -1.14 22.70
CA SER A 148 -11.42 -0.93 23.18
C SER A 148 -11.92 0.37 22.56
N LEU A 149 -12.68 0.25 21.48
CA LEU A 149 -13.41 1.39 20.91
C LEU A 149 -14.53 1.74 21.89
N ASN A 150 -14.24 2.67 22.80
CA ASN A 150 -15.30 3.38 23.50
C ASN A 150 -15.99 4.27 22.47
N ARG A 151 -17.08 3.74 21.92
CA ARG A 151 -18.03 4.47 21.09
C ARG A 151 -18.75 5.48 21.99
N GLN A 152 -18.25 6.72 22.03
CA GLN A 152 -19.09 7.85 22.39
C GLN A 152 -19.57 8.48 21.08
N ASP A 153 -20.76 8.06 20.68
CA ASP A 153 -21.58 8.76 19.69
C ASP A 153 -21.89 10.17 20.24
N SER A 154 -21.48 11.21 19.52
CA SER A 154 -22.15 12.50 19.58
C SER A 154 -22.03 13.21 18.23
N VAL A 155 -23.08 13.04 17.44
CA VAL A 155 -23.34 13.78 16.21
C VAL A 155 -23.77 15.19 16.61
N VAL A 156 -23.10 16.22 16.09
CA VAL A 156 -23.61 17.59 16.13
C VAL A 156 -23.69 18.09 14.69
N TYR A 157 -24.90 18.33 14.23
CA TYR A 157 -25.22 18.90 12.92
C TYR A 157 -25.39 20.40 13.12
N ASP A 158 -24.53 21.22 12.51
CA ASP A 158 -24.78 22.66 12.37
C ASP A 158 -24.89 23.00 10.88
N GLY A 159 -26.07 23.47 10.50
CA GLY A 159 -26.47 23.73 9.14
C GLY A 159 -26.07 25.14 8.71
N GLY A 160 -25.22 25.24 7.69
CA GLY A 160 -24.94 26.48 6.97
C GLY A 160 -24.90 26.22 5.46
N PRO A 161 -25.51 27.05 4.60
CA PRO A 161 -25.53 26.80 3.17
C PRO A 161 -24.29 27.39 2.50
N SER A 162 -23.45 26.58 1.86
CA SER A 162 -22.48 27.04 0.85
C SER A 162 -22.08 25.93 -0.13
N THR A 163 -22.61 26.06 -1.36
CA THR A 163 -21.96 25.87 -2.67
C THR A 163 -20.77 24.90 -2.86
N SER A 164 -20.92 24.07 -3.90
CA SER A 164 -20.00 23.09 -4.51
C SER A 164 -19.89 21.74 -3.76
N SER A 165 -20.57 20.74 -4.31
CA SER A 165 -20.49 19.34 -3.91
C SER A 165 -19.13 18.75 -4.33
N GLN A 166 -18.06 19.09 -3.62
CA GLN A 166 -16.86 18.26 -3.58
C GLN A 166 -17.08 17.23 -2.47
N THR A 167 -17.41 16.01 -2.85
CA THR A 167 -17.34 14.86 -1.94
C THR A 167 -15.91 14.73 -1.45
N LYS A 168 -15.62 15.16 -0.21
CA LYS A 168 -14.33 14.97 0.43
C LYS A 168 -14.12 13.47 0.67
N VAL A 169 -13.36 12.83 -0.21
CA VAL A 169 -12.90 11.45 -0.01
C VAL A 169 -11.85 11.47 1.11
N PRO A 170 -11.96 10.63 2.16
CA PRO A 170 -10.92 10.52 3.18
C PRO A 170 -9.56 10.23 2.53
N ASN A 171 -8.49 10.80 3.08
CA ASN A 171 -7.18 10.74 2.41
C ASN A 171 -6.61 9.30 2.29
N GLU A 172 -7.09 8.39 3.15
CA GLU A 172 -6.76 6.96 3.16
C GLU A 172 -7.82 6.08 2.48
N ALA A 173 -8.87 6.64 1.88
CA ALA A 173 -9.89 5.84 1.22
C ALA A 173 -9.30 5.03 0.06
N ASP A 174 -9.97 3.93 -0.25
CA ASP A 174 -9.60 3.02 -1.34
C ASP A 174 -8.21 2.38 -1.13
N THR A 175 -7.79 2.17 0.13
CA THR A 175 -6.54 1.47 0.48
C THR A 175 -6.81 0.11 1.11
N LEU A 176 -6.02 -0.89 0.72
CA LEU A 176 -5.99 -2.21 1.36
C LEU A 176 -4.56 -2.51 1.82
N HIS A 177 -4.40 -2.86 3.09
CA HIS A 177 -3.11 -3.27 3.65
C HIS A 177 -3.16 -4.74 4.09
N ALA A 178 -2.44 -5.60 3.38
CA ALA A 178 -2.31 -7.02 3.71
C ALA A 178 -0.93 -7.27 4.33
N TYR A 179 -0.90 -7.87 5.53
CA TYR A 179 0.33 -8.13 6.27
C TYR A 179 0.53 -9.62 6.47
N ALA A 180 1.70 -10.10 6.05
CA ALA A 180 2.17 -11.43 6.37
C ALA A 180 3.35 -11.29 7.34
N THR A 181 3.15 -11.77 8.57
CA THR A 181 4.14 -11.77 9.65
C THR A 181 4.43 -13.21 10.03
N ILE A 182 5.63 -13.51 10.54
CA ILE A 182 5.99 -14.85 11.06
C ILE A 182 5.19 -15.21 12.34
N SER A 183 4.07 -14.53 12.63
CA SER A 183 3.18 -14.87 13.75
C SER A 183 1.69 -14.98 13.42
N LYS A 184 1.24 -14.62 12.21
CA LYS A 184 -0.08 -14.94 11.59
C LYS A 184 -0.36 -13.96 10.44
N LEU A 185 -1.06 -14.43 9.40
CA LEU A 185 -1.63 -13.60 8.35
C LEU A 185 -2.78 -12.76 8.95
N LEU A 186 -2.68 -11.43 8.89
CA LEU A 186 -3.77 -10.52 9.28
C LEU A 186 -4.14 -9.64 8.07
N LEU A 187 -5.35 -9.84 7.55
CA LEU A 187 -5.97 -8.95 6.58
C LEU A 187 -6.69 -7.83 7.35
N LEU A 188 -6.20 -6.59 7.25
CA LEU A 188 -6.88 -5.41 7.77
C LEU A 188 -7.53 -4.67 6.59
N LEU A 189 -8.85 -4.77 6.50
CA LEU A 189 -9.67 -4.00 5.57
C LEU A 189 -10.09 -2.69 6.26
N LYS A 190 -9.54 -1.55 5.83
CA LYS A 190 -10.11 -0.22 6.12
C LYS A 190 -11.08 0.10 4.97
N ILE A 191 -12.37 -0.12 5.19
CA ILE A 191 -13.45 0.27 4.26
C ILE A 191 -14.06 1.57 4.78
#